data_AF-A0A7Y4YE34-F1
#
_entry.id   AF-A0A7Y4YE34-F1
#
_cell.length_a   1.000
_cell.length_b   1.000
_cell.length_c   1.000
_cell.angle_alpha   90.00
_cell.angle_beta   90.00
_cell.angle_gamma   90.00
#
_symmetry.space_group_name_H-M   'P 1'
#
loop_
_entity.id
_entity.type
_entity.pdbx_description
1 polymer ?
#
loop_
_entity_poly.entity_id
_entity_poly.type
_entity_poly.pdbx_seq_one_letter_code
_entity_poly.pdbx_strand_id
1 'polypeptide(L)'
;MNYWLITPENAKELISEFSTPSGYAMSSIAFYGFLFAFIKNKSITTLLLICIALVGISRPYLAVHYIEDILLGWAIGLILIFIILKKLNTIIQIWNKIDCKTQSVALVFISCLTWLLTFAINGMEVSKQPLPFVGYLGFLFGVNIGYSLEIKNINFNPDSKLRLHKALRYFFTVLLVGIPVILLDELFENSWSNPTFTQHFLQYIGYAVTGFIGFYVAPYLMTKIRLIEKI
;
A
#
# COMPACT_ATOMS: atom_id res chain seq x y z
N MET A 1 -17.60 8.37 35.95
CA MET A 1 -17.64 8.74 34.52
C MET A 1 -16.55 7.91 33.83
N ASN A 2 -16.85 6.64 33.55
CA ASN A 2 -15.89 5.63 33.08
C ASN A 2 -16.15 5.35 31.58
N TYR A 3 -15.90 6.33 30.72
CA TYR A 3 -16.10 6.17 29.27
C TYR A 3 -14.82 5.81 28.49
N TRP A 4 -13.67 5.70 29.18
CA TRP A 4 -12.38 5.47 28.52
C TRP A 4 -11.74 4.19 29.02
N LEU A 5 -12.28 3.04 28.59
CA LEU A 5 -11.61 1.74 28.68
C LEU A 5 -10.54 1.66 27.58
N ILE A 6 -9.53 2.53 27.64
CA ILE A 6 -8.34 2.38 26.82
C ILE A 6 -7.34 1.63 27.71
N THR A 7 -7.04 0.38 27.36
CA THR A 7 -5.93 -0.35 27.99
C THR A 7 -4.62 0.41 27.71
N PRO A 8 -3.60 0.30 28.58
CA PRO A 8 -2.30 0.95 28.33
C PRO A 8 -1.69 0.60 26.96
N GLU A 9 -1.98 -0.58 26.43
CA GLU A 9 -1.61 -1.02 25.08
C GLU A 9 -2.36 -0.24 23.99
N ASN A 10 -3.69 -0.19 24.05
CA ASN A 10 -4.50 0.59 23.11
C ASN A 10 -4.14 2.09 23.14
N ALA A 11 -3.75 2.61 24.31
CA ALA A 11 -3.34 3.99 24.46
C ALA A 11 -2.05 4.29 23.69
N LYS A 12 -1.07 3.37 23.72
CA LYS A 12 0.19 3.55 22.97
C LYS A 12 -0.03 3.53 21.47
N GLU A 13 -0.92 2.66 20.97
CA GLU A 13 -1.29 2.64 19.56
C GLU A 13 -2.01 3.94 19.14
N LEU A 14 -2.98 4.40 19.93
CA LEU A 14 -3.70 5.65 19.63
C LEU A 14 -2.77 6.89 19.64
N ILE A 15 -1.78 6.93 20.54
CA ILE A 15 -0.80 8.02 20.61
C ILE A 15 0.05 8.12 19.34
N SER A 16 0.40 7.00 18.70
CA SER A 16 1.19 7.03 17.46
C SER A 16 0.37 7.49 16.24
N GLU A 17 -0.97 7.45 16.33
CA GLU A 17 -1.87 7.94 15.29
C GLU A 17 -2.10 9.46 15.34
N PHE A 18 -1.84 10.12 16.48
CA PHE A 18 -2.00 11.57 16.60
C PHE A 18 -1.02 12.31 15.68
N SER A 19 -1.57 12.96 14.66
CA SER A 19 -0.81 13.77 13.71
C SER A 19 -1.70 14.82 13.03
N THR A 20 -1.10 15.90 12.56
CA THR A 20 -1.80 16.89 11.73
C THR A 20 -0.95 17.12 10.48
N PRO A 21 -1.47 16.94 9.26
CA PRO A 21 -2.82 16.48 8.89
C PRO A 21 -3.02 14.96 9.06
N SER A 22 -4.27 14.47 9.00
CA SER A 22 -4.56 13.04 9.17
C SER A 22 -4.04 12.20 7.98
N GLY A 23 -3.08 11.31 8.26
CA GLY A 23 -2.50 10.40 7.27
C GLY A 23 -3.49 9.38 6.70
N TYR A 24 -4.40 8.85 7.52
CA TYR A 24 -5.46 7.93 7.08
C TYR A 24 -6.48 8.60 6.16
N ALA A 25 -6.86 9.85 6.46
CA ALA A 25 -7.73 10.64 5.58
C ALA A 25 -7.02 10.87 4.24
N MET A 26 -5.76 11.29 4.26
CA MET A 26 -4.95 11.52 3.06
C MET A 26 -4.75 10.27 2.20
N SER A 27 -4.41 9.13 2.80
CA SER A 27 -4.17 7.87 2.07
C SER A 27 -5.46 7.27 1.52
N SER A 28 -6.57 7.35 2.26
CA SER A 28 -7.88 6.85 1.79
C SER A 28 -8.39 7.61 0.57
N ILE A 29 -8.35 8.95 0.57
CA ILE A 29 -8.76 9.74 -0.60
C ILE A 29 -7.82 9.51 -1.79
N ALA A 30 -6.51 9.37 -1.55
CA ALA A 30 -5.53 9.13 -2.61
C ALA A 30 -5.76 7.76 -3.27
N PHE A 31 -5.94 6.70 -2.48
CA PHE A 31 -6.13 5.35 -2.99
C PHE A 31 -7.52 5.15 -3.63
N TYR A 32 -8.59 5.40 -2.88
CA TYR A 32 -9.95 5.19 -3.38
C TYR A 32 -10.33 6.20 -4.45
N GLY A 33 -9.85 7.44 -4.35
CA GLY A 33 -10.01 8.44 -5.41
C GLY A 33 -9.34 8.01 -6.71
N PHE A 34 -8.18 7.33 -6.63
CA PHE A 34 -7.47 6.87 -7.82
C PHE A 34 -8.28 5.79 -8.53
N LEU A 35 -8.80 4.82 -7.78
CA LEU A 35 -9.71 3.80 -8.32
C LEU A 35 -11.00 4.42 -8.90
N PHE A 36 -11.56 5.43 -8.23
CA PHE A 36 -12.75 6.13 -8.69
C PHE A 36 -12.56 6.71 -10.10
N ALA A 37 -11.37 7.21 -10.43
CA ALA A 37 -11.08 7.79 -11.75
C ALA A 37 -11.14 6.78 -12.91
N PHE A 38 -10.96 5.48 -12.64
CA PHE A 38 -10.94 4.43 -13.68
C PHE A 38 -12.21 3.55 -13.71
N ILE A 39 -13.00 3.53 -12.63
CA ILE A 39 -14.16 2.66 -12.50
C ILE A 39 -15.42 3.38 -12.97
N LYS A 40 -16.10 2.81 -13.98
CA LYS A 40 -17.36 3.37 -14.53
C LYS A 40 -18.63 2.87 -13.81
N ASN A 41 -18.51 1.85 -12.97
CA ASN A 41 -19.66 1.24 -12.29
C ASN A 41 -20.12 2.11 -11.11
N LYS A 42 -21.34 2.66 -11.19
CA LYS A 42 -21.90 3.56 -10.17
C LYS A 42 -21.90 2.95 -8.77
N SER A 43 -22.31 1.69 -8.62
CA SER A 43 -22.36 1.03 -7.31
C SER A 43 -20.98 0.92 -6.67
N ILE A 44 -19.96 0.59 -7.48
CA ILE A 44 -18.58 0.52 -7.00
C ILE A 44 -18.05 1.91 -6.66
N THR A 45 -18.30 2.92 -7.49
CA THR A 45 -17.87 4.30 -7.19
C THR A 45 -18.53 4.85 -5.93
N THR A 46 -19.80 4.54 -5.69
CA THR A 46 -20.49 4.90 -4.44
C THR A 46 -19.86 4.19 -3.24
N LEU A 47 -19.53 2.91 -3.36
CA LEU A 47 -18.83 2.17 -2.30
C LEU A 47 -17.48 2.81 -1.97
N LEU A 48 -16.69 3.22 -2.97
CA LEU A 48 -15.41 3.90 -2.75
C LEU A 48 -15.56 5.21 -1.97
N LEU A 49 -16.58 6.02 -2.31
CA LEU A 49 -16.87 7.26 -1.59
C LEU A 49 -17.30 6.98 -0.14
N ILE A 50 -18.11 5.93 0.08
CA ILE A 50 -18.48 5.48 1.42
C ILE A 50 -17.22 5.06 2.20
N CYS A 51 -16.29 4.30 1.59
CA CYS A 51 -15.05 3.92 2.23
C CYS A 51 -14.20 5.13 2.65
N ILE A 52 -14.08 6.15 1.79
CA ILE A 52 -13.37 7.41 2.13
C ILE A 52 -14.03 8.07 3.35
N ALA A 53 -15.36 8.21 3.34
CA ALA A 53 -16.10 8.82 4.43
C ALA A 53 -15.97 8.04 5.74
N LEU A 54 -16.11 6.71 5.69
CA LEU A 54 -15.97 5.84 6.86
C LEU A 54 -14.56 5.88 7.45
N VAL A 55 -13.51 5.91 6.61
CA VAL A 55 -12.12 6.06 7.10
C VAL A 55 -11.96 7.43 7.78
N GLY A 56 -12.46 8.51 7.19
CA GLY A 56 -12.46 9.83 7.83
C GLY A 56 -13.17 9.82 9.18
N ILE A 57 -14.42 9.35 9.23
CA ILE A 57 -15.26 9.30 10.44
C ILE A 57 -14.66 8.39 11.52
N SER A 58 -13.95 7.34 11.14
CA SER A 58 -13.29 6.45 12.11
C SER A 58 -12.27 7.19 12.98
N ARG A 59 -11.68 8.30 12.50
CA ARG A 59 -10.62 9.02 13.21
C ARG A 59 -11.13 9.84 14.40
N PRO A 60 -12.18 10.68 14.29
CA PRO A 60 -12.82 11.29 15.45
C PRO A 60 -13.44 10.27 16.39
N TYR A 61 -13.96 9.16 15.85
CA TYR A 61 -14.52 8.07 16.67
C TYR A 61 -13.47 7.45 17.60
N LEU A 62 -12.24 7.28 17.12
CA LEU A 62 -11.09 6.83 17.90
C LEU A 62 -10.45 7.95 18.74
N ALA A 63 -10.98 9.18 18.67
CA ALA A 63 -10.47 10.36 19.35
C ALA A 63 -9.01 10.73 19.04
N VAL A 64 -8.50 10.36 17.85
CA VAL A 64 -7.09 10.63 17.43
C VAL A 64 -6.93 11.87 16.54
N HIS A 65 -8.02 12.39 15.97
CA HIS A 65 -7.98 13.56 15.09
C HIS A 65 -9.26 14.39 15.22
N TYR A 66 -9.12 15.69 15.00
CA TYR A 66 -10.25 16.60 14.81
C TYR A 66 -10.77 16.56 13.37
N ILE A 67 -11.92 17.16 13.12
CA ILE A 67 -12.54 17.19 11.78
C ILE A 67 -11.65 17.99 10.81
N GLU A 68 -11.02 19.05 11.30
CA GLU A 68 -10.09 19.91 10.56
C GLU A 68 -8.89 19.12 10.02
N ASP A 69 -8.33 18.20 10.81
CA ASP A 69 -7.20 17.35 10.41
C ASP A 69 -7.57 16.42 9.24
N ILE A 70 -8.83 15.94 9.23
CA ILE A 70 -9.39 15.07 8.18
C ILE A 70 -9.60 15.88 6.91
N LEU A 71 -10.21 17.07 7.01
CA LEU A 71 -10.46 17.95 5.88
C LEU A 71 -9.15 18.37 5.21
N LEU A 72 -8.13 18.70 6.00
CA LEU A 72 -6.78 19.00 5.50
C LEU A 72 -6.14 17.77 4.83
N GLY A 73 -6.24 16.59 5.46
CA GLY A 73 -5.76 15.34 4.87
C GLY A 73 -6.43 15.03 3.53
N TRP A 74 -7.75 15.20 3.44
CA TRP A 74 -8.50 15.03 2.19
C TRP A 74 -8.11 16.06 1.13
N ALA A 75 -7.95 17.32 1.51
CA ALA A 75 -7.55 18.38 0.58
C ALA A 75 -6.17 18.08 -0.04
N ILE A 76 -5.19 17.71 0.79
CA ILE A 76 -3.83 17.37 0.31
C ILE A 76 -3.88 16.13 -0.59
N GLY A 77 -4.59 15.08 -0.16
CA GLY A 77 -4.73 13.86 -0.96
C GLY A 77 -5.42 14.11 -2.31
N LEU A 78 -6.44 14.97 -2.36
CA LEU A 78 -7.12 15.41 -3.60
C LEU A 78 -6.20 16.18 -4.54
N ILE A 79 -5.34 17.04 -4.01
CA ILE A 79 -4.36 17.77 -4.82
C ILE A 79 -3.36 16.78 -5.44
N LEU A 80 -2.84 15.86 -4.65
CA LEU A 80 -1.87 14.87 -5.11
C LEU A 80 -2.44 13.98 -6.21
N ILE A 81 -3.63 13.42 -6.00
CA ILE A 81 -4.26 12.58 -7.02
C ILE A 81 -4.57 13.36 -8.29
N PHE A 82 -5.03 14.61 -8.19
CA PHE A 82 -5.29 15.43 -9.37
C PHE A 82 -4.01 15.62 -10.22
N ILE A 83 -2.88 15.90 -9.56
CA ILE A 83 -1.58 16.00 -10.22
C ILE A 83 -1.19 14.67 -10.88
N ILE A 84 -1.31 13.56 -10.15
CA ILE A 84 -0.97 12.22 -10.65
C ILE A 84 -1.82 11.85 -11.86
N LEU A 85 -3.15 12.01 -11.81
CA LEU A 85 -4.05 11.70 -12.93
C LEU A 85 -3.73 12.55 -14.16
N LYS A 86 -3.42 13.84 -13.98
CA LYS A 86 -3.04 14.73 -15.08
C LYS A 86 -1.71 14.33 -15.74
N LYS A 87 -0.76 13.82 -14.95
CA LYS A 87 0.60 13.45 -15.40
C LYS A 87 0.76 11.97 -15.71
N LEU A 88 -0.26 11.15 -15.47
CA LEU A 88 -0.16 9.69 -15.48
C LEU A 88 0.43 9.13 -16.77
N ASN A 89 -0.11 9.56 -17.92
CA ASN A 89 0.38 9.08 -19.22
C ASN A 89 1.85 9.43 -19.45
N THR A 90 2.27 10.64 -19.05
CA THR A 90 3.68 11.06 -19.14
C THR A 90 4.57 10.23 -18.21
N ILE A 91 4.13 9.99 -16.98
CA ILE A 91 4.86 9.15 -16.00
C ILE A 91 5.05 7.74 -16.56
N ILE A 92 3.98 7.11 -17.06
CA ILE A 92 4.03 5.76 -17.64
C ILE A 92 4.97 5.72 -18.86
N GLN A 93 4.89 6.72 -19.75
CA GLN A 93 5.77 6.79 -20.92
C GLN A 93 7.25 6.92 -20.56
N ILE A 94 7.58 7.72 -19.54
CA ILE A 94 8.95 7.85 -19.06
C ILE A 94 9.40 6.54 -18.42
N TRP A 95 8.58 5.98 -17.55
CA TRP A 95 8.89 4.74 -16.83
C TRP A 95 9.17 3.58 -17.79
N ASN A 96 8.30 3.38 -18.78
CA ASN A 96 8.42 2.28 -19.74
C ASN A 96 9.60 2.41 -20.71
N LYS A 97 10.24 3.58 -20.81
CA LYS A 97 11.47 3.76 -21.61
C LYS A 97 12.72 3.27 -20.89
N ILE A 98 12.65 3.13 -19.57
CA ILE A 98 13.79 2.73 -18.73
C ILE A 98 13.75 1.21 -18.58
N ASP A 99 14.91 0.55 -18.69
CA ASP A 99 14.99 -0.89 -18.49
C ASP A 99 14.76 -1.27 -17.01
N CYS A 100 14.30 -2.50 -16.77
CA CYS A 100 13.96 -2.98 -15.43
C CYS A 100 15.13 -2.87 -14.42
N LYS A 101 16.39 -3.08 -14.86
CA LYS A 101 17.53 -2.97 -13.94
C LYS A 101 17.71 -1.53 -13.47
N THR A 102 17.69 -0.58 -14.41
CA THR A 102 17.78 0.84 -14.07
C THR A 102 16.59 1.31 -13.23
N GLN A 103 15.37 0.84 -13.50
CA GLN A 103 14.21 1.13 -12.65
C GLN A 103 14.40 0.58 -11.22
N SER A 104 14.91 -0.64 -11.08
CA SER A 104 15.17 -1.27 -9.79
C SER A 104 16.23 -0.51 -8.99
N VAL A 105 17.33 -0.12 -9.64
CA VAL A 105 18.38 0.71 -9.01
C VAL A 105 17.83 2.06 -8.57
N ALA A 106 17.03 2.72 -9.42
CA ALA A 106 16.39 3.98 -9.08
C ALA A 106 15.43 3.84 -7.88
N LEU A 107 14.64 2.77 -7.81
CA LEU A 107 13.74 2.51 -6.68
C LEU A 107 14.50 2.25 -5.38
N VAL A 108 15.59 1.47 -5.43
CA VAL A 108 16.45 1.26 -4.25
C VAL A 108 17.05 2.60 -3.79
N PHE A 109 17.54 3.40 -4.73
CA PHE A 109 18.09 4.72 -4.42
C PHE A 109 17.03 5.65 -3.80
N ILE A 110 15.83 5.73 -4.38
CA ILE A 110 14.70 6.50 -3.84
C ILE A 110 14.31 6.00 -2.45
N SER A 111 14.28 4.68 -2.25
CA SER A 111 13.96 4.08 -0.95
C SER A 111 14.98 4.43 0.11
N CYS A 112 16.28 4.34 -0.21
CA CYS A 112 17.35 4.76 0.70
C CYS A 112 17.31 6.26 0.98
N LEU A 113 17.14 7.09 -0.06
CA LEU A 113 17.09 8.54 0.09
C LEU A 113 15.92 8.97 0.98
N THR A 114 14.74 8.41 0.73
CA THR A 114 13.56 8.73 1.53
C THR A 114 13.71 8.24 2.97
N TRP A 115 14.23 7.04 3.21
CA TRP A 115 14.53 6.56 4.56
C TRP A 115 15.55 7.44 5.29
N LEU A 116 16.59 7.92 4.61
CA LEU A 116 17.57 8.85 5.19
C LEU A 116 16.95 10.22 5.51
N LEU A 117 16.08 10.73 4.65
CA LEU A 117 15.37 11.99 4.90
C LEU A 117 14.43 11.86 6.10
N THR A 118 13.67 10.77 6.21
CA THR A 118 12.81 10.53 7.38
C THR A 118 13.62 10.26 8.64
N PHE A 119 14.81 9.65 8.52
CA PHE A 119 15.77 9.51 9.62
C PHE A 119 16.25 10.86 10.15
N ALA A 120 16.62 11.77 9.26
CA ALA A 120 17.04 13.12 9.62
C ALA A 120 15.91 13.94 10.27
N ILE A 121 14.68 13.87 9.72
CA ILE A 121 13.53 14.63 10.22
C ILE A 121 13.10 14.15 11.62
N ASN A 122 13.16 12.85 11.90
CA ASN A 122 12.75 12.27 13.18
C ASN A 122 13.87 12.23 14.22
N GLY A 123 14.81 13.19 14.17
CA GLY A 123 15.83 13.37 15.20
C GLY A 123 16.92 12.30 15.21
N MET A 124 17.16 11.61 14.10
CA MET A 124 18.15 10.53 13.98
C MET A 124 17.89 9.36 14.94
N GLU A 125 16.63 9.14 15.30
CA GLU A 125 16.19 7.98 16.07
C GLU A 125 15.51 6.96 15.14
N VAL A 126 16.02 5.73 15.14
CA VAL A 126 15.49 4.64 14.31
C VAL A 126 14.10 4.21 14.80
N SER A 127 13.84 4.25 16.11
CA SER A 127 12.57 3.87 16.71
C SER A 127 11.39 4.78 16.32
N LYS A 128 11.66 6.03 15.90
CA LYS A 128 10.66 7.01 15.49
C LYS A 128 10.35 7.00 13.99
N GLN A 129 10.95 6.07 13.24
CA GLN A 129 10.72 6.00 11.79
C GLN A 129 9.31 5.47 11.47
N PRO A 130 8.65 6.02 10.44
CA PRO A 130 7.35 5.53 10.01
C PRO A 130 7.48 4.18 9.29
N LEU A 131 7.31 3.09 10.02
CA LEU A 131 7.32 1.70 9.52
C LEU A 131 6.46 1.50 8.24
N PRO A 132 5.22 2.02 8.13
CA PRO A 132 4.41 1.85 6.93
C PRO A 132 5.08 2.38 5.65
N PHE A 133 5.89 3.43 5.78
CA PHE A 133 6.58 4.06 4.66
C PHE A 133 7.61 3.11 4.04
N VAL A 134 8.35 2.39 4.88
CA VAL A 134 9.33 1.38 4.46
C VAL A 134 8.62 0.20 3.79
N GLY A 135 7.49 -0.22 4.32
CA GLY A 135 6.63 -1.23 3.70
C GLY A 135 6.16 -0.83 2.30
N TYR A 136 5.68 0.40 2.10
CA TYR A 136 5.24 0.88 0.78
C TYR A 136 6.37 0.89 -0.26
N LEU A 137 7.57 1.34 0.13
CA LEU A 137 8.75 1.34 -0.74
C LEU A 137 9.16 -0.07 -1.15
N GLY A 138 9.21 -0.99 -0.17
CA GLY A 138 9.47 -2.40 -0.41
C GLY A 138 8.44 -2.99 -1.38
N PHE A 139 7.16 -2.75 -1.12
CA PHE A 139 6.07 -3.20 -1.99
C PHE A 139 6.23 -2.70 -3.43
N LEU A 140 6.50 -1.41 -3.65
CA LEU A 140 6.71 -0.84 -4.99
C LEU A 140 7.91 -1.45 -5.71
N PHE A 141 8.99 -1.74 -4.99
CA PHE A 141 10.13 -2.48 -5.53
C PHE A 141 9.75 -3.90 -5.96
N GLY A 142 9.00 -4.62 -5.12
CA GLY A 142 8.44 -5.93 -5.44
C GLY A 142 7.55 -5.93 -6.68
N VAL A 143 6.66 -4.93 -6.78
CA VAL A 143 5.78 -4.73 -7.94
C VAL A 143 6.59 -4.46 -9.20
N ASN A 144 7.65 -3.65 -9.16
CA ASN A 144 8.48 -3.37 -10.33
C ASN A 144 9.05 -4.66 -10.94
N ILE A 145 9.70 -5.47 -10.11
CA ILE A 145 10.32 -6.72 -10.57
C ILE A 145 9.23 -7.72 -10.99
N GLY A 146 8.17 -7.84 -10.18
CA GLY A 146 7.08 -8.78 -10.43
C GLY A 146 6.38 -8.50 -11.74
N TYR A 147 5.96 -7.25 -11.96
CA TYR A 147 5.30 -6.82 -13.19
C TYR A 147 6.20 -6.98 -14.43
N SER A 148 7.49 -6.62 -14.33
CA SER A 148 8.44 -6.75 -15.44
C SER A 148 8.61 -8.22 -15.87
N LEU A 149 8.64 -9.16 -14.92
CA LEU A 149 8.72 -10.59 -15.23
C LEU A 149 7.39 -11.16 -15.69
N GLU A 150 6.27 -10.66 -15.19
CA GLU A 150 4.93 -11.08 -15.61
C GLU A 150 4.75 -10.82 -17.10
N ILE A 151 4.96 -9.58 -17.56
CA ILE A 151 4.84 -9.24 -18.98
C ILE A 151 5.77 -10.09 -19.85
N LYS A 152 6.99 -10.35 -19.38
CA LYS A 152 8.00 -11.08 -20.15
C LYS A 152 7.71 -12.58 -20.27
N ASN A 153 7.21 -13.21 -19.20
CA ASN A 153 7.12 -14.67 -19.10
C ASN A 153 5.68 -15.21 -19.23
N ILE A 154 4.70 -14.40 -18.87
CA ILE A 154 3.30 -14.80 -18.70
C ILE A 154 2.42 -14.02 -19.67
N ASN A 155 2.50 -12.68 -19.65
CA ASN A 155 1.67 -11.76 -20.43
C ASN A 155 0.19 -12.16 -20.36
N PHE A 156 -0.36 -12.18 -19.15
CA PHE A 156 -1.66 -12.81 -18.95
C PHE A 156 -2.83 -11.97 -19.45
N ASN A 157 -3.90 -12.65 -19.88
CA ASN A 157 -5.16 -12.02 -20.22
C ASN A 157 -6.05 -11.84 -18.97
N PRO A 158 -6.31 -10.58 -18.54
CA PRO A 158 -7.19 -10.33 -17.40
C PRO A 158 -8.66 -10.67 -17.67
N ASP A 159 -9.07 -10.79 -18.94
CA ASP A 159 -10.44 -11.09 -19.28
C ASP A 159 -10.85 -12.52 -18.89
N SER A 160 -12.10 -12.65 -18.48
CA SER A 160 -12.72 -13.93 -18.15
C SER A 160 -14.22 -13.82 -18.36
N LYS A 161 -14.78 -14.78 -19.10
CA LYS A 161 -16.23 -14.83 -19.34
C LYS A 161 -17.00 -15.29 -18.09
N LEU A 162 -16.44 -16.22 -17.31
CA LEU A 162 -17.12 -16.81 -16.16
C LEU A 162 -16.82 -16.03 -14.87
N ARG A 163 -17.88 -15.62 -14.15
CA ARG A 163 -17.77 -14.90 -12.86
C ARG A 163 -17.02 -15.69 -11.80
N LEU A 164 -17.18 -17.02 -11.78
CA LEU A 164 -16.46 -17.90 -10.85
C LEU A 164 -14.94 -17.81 -11.02
N HIS A 165 -14.42 -17.71 -12.26
CA HIS A 165 -12.98 -17.55 -12.49
C HIS A 165 -12.47 -16.23 -11.93
N LYS A 166 -13.23 -15.14 -12.05
CA LYS A 166 -12.89 -13.85 -11.45
C LYS A 166 -12.86 -13.93 -9.92
N ALA A 167 -13.85 -14.59 -9.31
CA ALA A 167 -13.92 -14.77 -7.86
C ALA A 167 -12.75 -15.64 -7.35
N LEU A 168 -12.45 -16.75 -8.03
CA LEU A 168 -11.33 -17.62 -7.66
C LEU A 168 -9.99 -16.91 -7.82
N ARG A 169 -9.76 -16.16 -8.92
CA ARG A 169 -8.56 -15.35 -9.10
C ARG A 169 -8.40 -14.36 -7.94
N TYR A 170 -9.45 -13.61 -7.61
CA TYR A 170 -9.41 -12.67 -6.48
C TYR A 170 -9.08 -13.39 -5.17
N PHE A 171 -9.78 -14.48 -4.86
CA PHE A 171 -9.57 -15.27 -3.64
C PHE A 171 -8.13 -15.79 -3.53
N PHE A 172 -7.61 -16.40 -4.58
CA PHE A 172 -6.24 -16.91 -4.59
C PHE A 172 -5.20 -15.79 -4.51
N THR A 173 -5.41 -14.64 -5.17
CA THR A 173 -4.52 -13.48 -5.00
C THR A 173 -4.53 -12.99 -3.56
N VAL A 174 -5.69 -12.86 -2.93
CA VAL A 174 -5.81 -12.43 -1.53
C VAL A 174 -5.09 -13.42 -0.60
N LEU A 175 -5.26 -14.73 -0.80
CA LEU A 175 -4.53 -15.72 0.00
C LEU A 175 -3.02 -15.65 -0.21
N LEU A 176 -2.58 -15.60 -1.47
CA LEU A 176 -1.15 -15.59 -1.80
C LEU A 176 -0.44 -14.34 -1.31
N VAL A 177 -1.13 -13.20 -1.25
CA VAL A 177 -0.58 -11.93 -0.76
C VAL A 177 -0.74 -11.82 0.77
N GLY A 178 -1.90 -12.20 1.29
CA GLY A 178 -2.23 -12.05 2.72
C GLY A 178 -1.47 -13.01 3.63
N ILE A 179 -1.27 -14.27 3.22
CA ILE A 179 -0.56 -15.26 4.04
C ILE A 179 0.89 -14.82 4.31
N PRO A 180 1.70 -14.42 3.31
CA PRO A 180 3.05 -13.91 3.57
C PRO A 180 3.08 -12.72 4.52
N VAL A 181 2.14 -11.77 4.39
CA VAL A 181 2.08 -10.59 5.27
C VAL A 181 1.82 -11.01 6.72
N ILE A 182 0.83 -11.87 6.95
CA ILE A 182 0.49 -12.36 8.30
C ILE A 182 1.68 -13.15 8.88
N LEU A 183 2.30 -14.03 8.10
CA LEU A 183 3.46 -14.80 8.55
C LEU A 183 4.64 -13.89 8.89
N LEU A 184 4.88 -12.85 8.09
CA LEU A 184 5.92 -11.87 8.39
C LEU A 184 5.61 -11.13 9.69
N ASP A 185 4.36 -10.71 9.90
CA ASP A 185 3.96 -10.00 11.11
C ASP A 185 4.10 -10.88 12.36
N GLU A 186 3.68 -12.16 12.32
CA GLU A 186 3.86 -13.15 13.40
C GLU A 186 5.34 -13.41 13.70
N LEU A 187 6.18 -13.56 12.67
CA LEU A 187 7.62 -13.80 12.85
C LEU A 187 8.34 -12.63 13.53
N PHE A 188 7.79 -11.42 13.44
CA PHE A 188 8.40 -10.19 13.96
C PHE A 188 7.57 -9.51 15.07
N GLU A 189 6.53 -10.15 15.58
CA GLU A 189 5.52 -9.58 16.49
C GLU A 189 6.12 -8.97 17.77
N ASN A 190 7.12 -9.62 18.36
CA ASN A 190 7.80 -9.19 19.60
C ASN A 190 8.69 -7.94 19.44
N SER A 191 8.79 -7.38 18.24
CA SER A 191 9.81 -6.39 17.87
C SER A 191 9.27 -5.03 17.44
N TRP A 192 7.95 -4.90 17.24
CA TRP A 192 7.33 -3.68 16.72
C TRP A 192 7.37 -2.49 17.69
N SER A 193 7.59 -2.74 18.98
CA SER A 193 7.63 -1.69 20.02
C SER A 193 8.93 -0.88 20.03
N ASN A 194 10.04 -1.44 19.53
CA ASN A 194 11.34 -0.76 19.42
C ASN A 194 12.06 -1.19 18.14
N PRO A 195 11.63 -0.67 16.97
CA PRO A 195 12.13 -1.15 15.70
C PRO A 195 13.60 -0.72 15.49
N THR A 196 14.48 -1.71 15.40
CA THR A 196 15.89 -1.62 15.02
C THR A 196 16.03 -1.46 13.50
N PHE A 197 17.25 -1.13 13.04
CA PHE A 197 17.54 -1.07 11.61
C PHE A 197 17.23 -2.39 10.88
N THR A 198 17.55 -3.52 11.52
CA THR A 198 17.29 -4.85 10.99
C THR A 198 15.80 -5.08 10.74
N GLN A 199 14.92 -4.62 11.64
CA GLN A 199 13.47 -4.80 11.46
C GLN A 199 12.91 -3.94 10.33
N HIS A 200 13.39 -2.70 10.18
CA HIS A 200 13.03 -1.88 9.02
C HIS A 200 13.46 -2.55 7.70
N PHE A 201 14.68 -3.09 7.68
CA PHE A 201 15.17 -3.82 6.51
C PHE A 201 14.34 -5.08 6.22
N LEU A 202 14.02 -5.87 7.23
CA LEU A 202 13.19 -7.07 7.09
C LEU A 202 11.77 -6.72 6.63
N GLN A 203 11.19 -5.63 7.12
CA GLN A 203 9.89 -5.14 6.66
C GLN A 203 9.95 -4.74 5.18
N TYR A 204 10.98 -4.00 4.77
CA TYR A 204 11.19 -3.67 3.35
C TYR A 204 11.21 -4.93 2.47
N ILE A 205 12.01 -5.93 2.87
CA ILE A 205 12.12 -7.21 2.15
C ILE A 205 10.78 -7.96 2.15
N GLY A 206 10.09 -8.02 3.28
CA GLY A 206 8.82 -8.71 3.42
C GLY A 206 7.73 -8.13 2.51
N TYR A 207 7.61 -6.81 2.47
CA TYR A 207 6.68 -6.13 1.57
C TYR A 207 7.12 -6.23 0.10
N ALA A 208 8.42 -6.24 -0.19
CA ALA A 208 8.92 -6.51 -1.54
C ALA A 208 8.57 -7.92 -2.03
N VAL A 209 8.73 -8.92 -1.18
CA VAL A 209 8.29 -10.31 -1.47
C VAL A 209 6.78 -10.33 -1.70
N THR A 210 6.01 -9.64 -0.87
CA THR A 210 4.54 -9.54 -1.00
C THR A 210 4.13 -8.94 -2.34
N GLY A 211 4.74 -7.81 -2.75
CA GLY A 211 4.50 -7.19 -4.05
C GLY A 211 4.88 -8.11 -5.22
N PHE A 212 6.03 -8.78 -5.12
CA PHE A 212 6.48 -9.74 -6.12
C PHE A 212 5.54 -10.95 -6.25
N ILE A 213 5.05 -11.48 -5.13
CA ILE A 213 4.11 -12.60 -5.12
C ILE A 213 2.80 -12.19 -5.80
N GLY A 214 2.25 -11.03 -5.44
CA GLY A 214 0.99 -10.54 -6.01
C GLY A 214 1.06 -10.32 -7.52
N PHE A 215 2.18 -9.77 -8.02
CA PHE A 215 2.30 -9.35 -9.42
C PHE A 215 2.95 -10.39 -10.34
N TYR A 216 3.68 -11.39 -9.82
CA TYR A 216 4.30 -12.42 -10.64
C TYR A 216 3.90 -13.84 -10.24
N VAL A 217 4.09 -14.21 -8.97
CA VAL A 217 3.87 -15.60 -8.52
C VAL A 217 2.39 -16.00 -8.62
N ALA A 218 1.48 -15.11 -8.22
CA ALA A 218 0.05 -15.37 -8.31
C ALA A 218 -0.42 -15.57 -9.76
N PRO A 219 -0.14 -14.66 -10.72
CA PRO A 219 -0.41 -14.93 -12.13
C PRO A 219 0.24 -16.23 -12.63
N TYR A 220 1.51 -16.48 -12.27
CA TYR A 220 2.23 -17.68 -12.70
C TYR A 220 1.53 -18.96 -12.25
N LEU A 221 1.20 -19.08 -10.96
CA LEU A 221 0.50 -20.23 -10.40
C LEU A 221 -0.90 -20.39 -11.04
N MET A 222 -1.62 -19.29 -11.23
CA MET A 222 -2.95 -19.30 -11.84
C MET A 222 -2.94 -19.79 -13.30
N THR A 223 -1.87 -19.54 -14.05
CA THR A 223 -1.73 -20.13 -15.39
C THR A 223 -1.53 -21.65 -15.33
N LYS A 224 -0.83 -22.17 -14.32
CA LYS A 224 -0.63 -23.63 -14.14
C LYS A 224 -1.93 -24.35 -13.81
N ILE A 225 -2.81 -23.73 -13.03
CA ILE A 225 -4.14 -24.28 -12.71
C ILE A 225 -5.23 -23.89 -13.72
N ARG A 226 -4.85 -23.31 -14.88
CA ARG A 226 -5.75 -22.90 -15.98
C ARG A 226 -6.85 -21.92 -15.54
N LEU A 227 -6.63 -21.16 -14.47
CA LEU A 227 -7.53 -20.08 -14.08
C LEU A 227 -7.29 -18.83 -14.93
N ILE A 228 -6.09 -18.68 -15.50
CA ILE A 228 -5.65 -17.57 -16.34
C ILE A 228 -5.13 -18.09 -17.68
N GLU A 229 -5.45 -17.37 -18.75
CA GLU A 229 -4.94 -17.63 -20.11
C GLU A 229 -3.80 -16.65 -20.42
N LYS A 230 -2.78 -17.12 -21.14
CA LYS A 230 -1.72 -16.26 -21.69
C LYS A 230 -2.23 -15.61 -22.98
N ILE A 231 -1.80 -14.38 -23.24
CA ILE A 231 -2.02 -13.69 -24.51
C ILE A 231 -1.09 -14.26 -25.58
#